data_AF-A0A7C6XT56-F1
#
_entry.id   AF-A0A7C6XT56-F1
#
_cell.length_a   1.000
_cell.length_b   1.000
_cell.length_c   1.000
_cell.angle_alpha   90.00
_cell.angle_beta   90.00
_cell.angle_gamma   90.00
#
_symmetry.space_group_name_H-M   'P 1'
#
loop_
_entity.id
_entity.type
_entity.pdbx_description
1 polymer ?
#
loop_
_entity_poly.entity_id
_entity_poly.type
_entity_poly.pdbx_seq_one_letter_code
_entity_poly.pdbx_strand_id
1 'polypeptide(L)'
;MNSSLKQSILAGMLAPIVFTAGVVFWIYQVTKKVPFPVRRAGENEIVIGLVEPKQVPSYWEQWKDELGPILSRFAAIWDEFKSTCCGMS
;
A
#
# COMPACT_ATOMS: atom_id res chain seq x y z
N MET A 1 11.48 -23.68 21.09
CA MET A 1 10.15 -23.13 20.72
C MET A 1 10.33 -21.70 20.20
N ASN A 2 9.60 -21.32 19.14
CA ASN A 2 9.26 -19.94 18.72
C ASN A 2 9.82 -19.36 17.40
N SER A 3 10.25 -20.15 16.41
CA SER A 3 10.36 -19.62 15.04
C SER A 3 8.97 -19.26 14.47
N SER A 4 7.96 -20.11 14.67
CA SER A 4 6.58 -19.84 14.23
C SER A 4 5.90 -18.66 14.92
N LEU A 5 6.22 -18.40 16.19
CA LEU A 5 5.66 -17.25 16.93
C LEU A 5 6.27 -15.92 16.45
N LYS A 6 7.59 -15.88 16.23
CA LYS A 6 8.26 -14.69 15.65
C LYS A 6 7.76 -14.41 14.22
N GLN A 7 7.57 -15.45 13.40
CA GLN A 7 6.97 -15.31 12.06
C GLN A 7 5.53 -14.81 12.11
N SER A 8 4.71 -15.28 13.05
CA SER A 8 3.32 -14.85 13.18
C SER A 8 3.20 -13.40 13.64
N ILE A 9 4.05 -12.96 14.57
CA ILE A 9 4.11 -11.55 15.00
C ILE A 9 4.59 -10.65 13.85
N LEU A 10 5.61 -11.07 13.12
CA LEU A 10 6.13 -10.32 11.97
C LEU A 10 5.09 -10.22 10.85
N ALA A 11 4.40 -11.31 10.53
CA ALA A 11 3.32 -11.34 9.56
C ALA A 11 2.13 -10.46 10.02
N GLY A 12 1.78 -10.50 11.31
CA GLY A 12 0.74 -9.66 11.89
C GLY A 12 1.04 -8.16 11.84
N MET A 13 2.31 -7.77 11.96
CA MET A 13 2.73 -6.36 11.79
C MET A 13 2.83 -5.92 10.33
N LEU A 14 3.21 -6.83 9.43
CA LEU A 14 3.32 -6.52 8.00
C LEU A 14 1.95 -6.42 7.33
N ALA A 15 0.95 -7.19 7.75
CA ALA A 15 -0.37 -7.19 7.14
C ALA A 15 -1.05 -5.80 7.11
N PRO A 16 -1.10 -5.00 8.19
CA PRO A 16 -1.65 -3.64 8.16
C PRO A 16 -0.89 -2.71 7.22
N ILE A 17 0.43 -2.83 7.15
CA ILE A 17 1.27 -2.01 6.28
C ILE A 17 0.97 -2.32 4.82
N VAL A 18 0.97 -3.61 4.46
CA VAL A 18 0.66 -4.07 3.10
C VAL A 18 -0.77 -3.72 2.71
N PHE A 19 -1.73 -3.85 3.62
CA PHE A 19 -3.12 -3.45 3.39
C PHE A 19 -3.22 -1.94 3.12
N THR A 20 -2.60 -1.12 3.96
CA THR A 20 -2.61 0.35 3.79
C THR A 20 -1.96 0.74 2.46
N ALA A 21 -0.81 0.12 2.13
CA ALA A 21 -0.13 0.30 0.86
C ALA A 21 -1.02 -0.05 -0.34
N GLY A 22 -1.71 -1.20 -0.27
CA GLY A 22 -2.65 -1.65 -1.30
C GLY A 22 -3.83 -0.69 -1.49
N VAL A 23 -4.41 -0.18 -0.39
CA VAL A 23 -5.53 0.79 -0.45
C VAL A 23 -5.09 2.09 -1.11
N VAL A 24 -3.95 2.66 -0.70
CA VAL A 24 -3.42 3.89 -1.30
C VAL A 24 -3.08 3.67 -2.77
N PHE A 25 -2.52 2.51 -3.12
CA PHE A 25 -2.22 2.16 -4.51
C PHE A 25 -3.50 2.04 -5.35
N TRP A 26 -4.53 1.42 -4.81
CA TRP A 26 -5.83 1.31 -5.46
C TRP A 26 -6.48 2.69 -5.68
N ILE A 27 -6.48 3.55 -4.66
CA ILE A 27 -6.94 4.95 -4.78
C ILE A 27 -6.16 5.66 -5.89
N TYR A 28 -4.83 5.51 -5.94
CA TYR A 28 -4.00 6.09 -6.99
C TYR A 28 -4.36 5.52 -8.38
N GLN A 29 -4.60 4.22 -8.50
CA GLN A 29 -4.98 3.62 -9.78
C GLN A 29 -6.29 4.19 -10.33
N VAL A 30 -7.28 4.38 -9.45
CA VAL A 30 -8.62 4.89 -9.80
C VAL A 30 -8.62 6.41 -10.02
N THR A 31 -7.94 7.18 -9.17
CA THR A 31 -8.07 8.65 -9.12
C THR A 31 -6.87 9.40 -9.72
N LYS A 32 -5.73 8.71 -9.90
CA LYS A 32 -4.41 9.31 -10.19
C LYS A 32 -3.95 10.34 -9.16
N LYS A 33 -4.54 10.32 -7.96
CA LYS A 33 -4.23 11.19 -6.82
C LYS A 33 -3.82 10.37 -5.62
N VAL A 34 -3.17 11.02 -4.66
CA VAL A 34 -2.65 10.39 -3.43
C VAL A 34 -3.25 11.06 -2.20
N PRO A 35 -3.62 10.29 -1.15
CA PRO A 35 -4.11 10.85 0.09
C PRO A 35 -2.96 11.53 0.83
N PHE A 36 -3.11 12.82 1.09
CA PHE A 36 -2.10 13.63 1.78
C PHE A 36 -2.77 14.60 2.76
N PRO A 37 -2.16 14.87 3.93
CA PRO A 37 -2.65 15.89 4.85
C PRO A 37 -2.56 17.28 4.21
N VAL A 38 -3.70 17.86 3.83
CA VAL A 38 -3.77 19.16 3.13
C VAL A 38 -3.93 20.34 4.07
N ARG A 39 -4.56 20.15 5.23
CA ARG A 39 -4.76 21.18 6.26
C ARG A 39 -4.87 20.56 7.64
N ARG A 40 -4.51 21.34 8.66
CA ARG A 40 -4.98 21.11 10.04
C ARG A 40 -6.18 22.01 10.28
N ALA A 41 -7.34 21.42 10.53
CA ALA A 41 -8.57 22.17 10.77
C ALA A 41 -8.70 22.62 12.25
N GLY A 42 -7.91 22.02 13.14
CA GLY A 42 -7.78 22.40 14.55
C GLY A 42 -6.55 21.74 15.19
N GLU A 43 -6.36 21.87 16.51
CA GLU A 43 -5.21 21.27 17.23
C GLU A 43 -5.13 19.75 17.08
N ASN A 44 -6.27 19.06 16.89
CA ASN A 44 -6.36 17.60 16.81
C ASN A 44 -6.99 17.06 15.52
N GLU A 45 -7.16 17.89 14.49
CA GLU A 45 -7.84 17.48 13.25
C GLU A 45 -6.92 17.63 12.04
N ILE A 46 -6.70 16.52 11.33
CA ILE A 46 -5.94 16.46 10.09
C ILE A 46 -6.92 16.18 8.96
N VAL A 47 -7.02 17.12 8.02
CA VAL A 47 -7.80 16.94 6.81
C VAL A 47 -6.93 16.22 5.79
N ILE A 48 -7.30 14.99 5.47
CA ILE A 48 -6.67 14.20 4.40
C ILE A 48 -7.42 14.48 3.10
N GLY A 49 -6.73 15.02 2.12
CA GLY A 49 -7.24 15.30 0.78
C GLY A 49 -6.55 14.46 -0.28
N LEU A 50 -7.18 14.30 -1.43
CA LEU A 50 -6.56 13.69 -2.61
C LEU A 50 -5.83 14.76 -3.41
N VAL A 51 -4.50 14.70 -3.41
CA VAL A 51 -3.62 15.64 -4.12
C VAL A 51 -2.96 14.97 -5.32
N GLU A 52 -2.53 15.76 -6.29
CA GLU A 52 -1.73 15.22 -7.39
C GLU A 52 -0.34 14.84 -6.90
N PRO A 53 0.27 13.76 -7.42
CA PRO A 53 1.63 13.38 -7.06
C PRO A 53 2.66 14.49 -7.26
N LYS A 54 2.45 15.37 -8.24
CA LYS A 54 3.30 16.53 -8.53
C LYS A 54 3.30 17.59 -7.43
N GLN A 55 2.26 17.63 -6.59
CA GLN A 55 2.16 18.56 -5.47
C GLN A 55 2.97 18.08 -4.25
N VAL A 56 3.31 16.79 -4.19
CA VAL A 56 4.06 16.15 -3.10
C VAL A 56 5.13 15.18 -3.65
N PRO A 57 6.03 15.65 -4.54
CA PRO A 57 6.89 14.77 -5.33
C PRO A 57 7.83 13.94 -4.46
N SER A 58 8.43 14.53 -3.43
CA SER A 58 9.39 13.85 -2.55
C SER A 58 8.75 12.71 -1.74
N TYR A 59 7.54 12.93 -1.21
CA TYR A 59 6.80 11.89 -0.47
C TYR A 59 6.34 10.78 -1.40
N TRP A 60 5.89 11.13 -2.61
CA TRP A 60 5.44 10.15 -3.58
C TRP A 60 6.58 9.30 -4.14
N GLU A 61 7.75 9.88 -4.37
CA GLU A 61 8.94 9.14 -4.82
C GLU A 61 9.40 8.14 -3.78
N GLN A 62 9.54 8.56 -2.52
CA GLN A 62 9.86 7.64 -1.43
C GLN A 62 8.83 6.50 -1.35
N TRP A 63 7.54 6.81 -1.47
CA TRP A 63 6.49 5.82 -1.40
C TRP A 63 6.55 4.81 -2.55
N LYS A 64 6.84 5.27 -3.78
CA LYS A 64 7.07 4.37 -4.92
C LYS A 64 8.27 3.47 -4.72
N ASP A 65 9.36 3.99 -4.15
CA ASP A 65 10.59 3.22 -3.92
C ASP A 65 10.36 2.15 -2.85
N GLU A 66 9.65 2.49 -1.77
CA GLU A 66 9.29 1.54 -0.71
C GLU A 66 8.27 0.50 -1.18
N LEU A 67 7.33 0.89 -2.05
CA LEU A 67 6.30 -0.02 -2.54
C LEU A 67 6.67 -0.81 -3.78
N GLY A 68 7.64 -0.39 -4.59
CA GLY A 68 8.12 -1.14 -5.74
C GLY A 68 8.34 -2.64 -5.47
N PRO A 69 9.09 -3.04 -4.42
CA PRO A 69 9.30 -4.45 -4.10
C PRO A 69 8.03 -5.15 -3.58
N ILE A 70 7.10 -4.42 -2.95
CA ILE A 70 5.83 -4.98 -2.46
C ILE A 70 4.87 -5.22 -3.61
N LEU A 71 4.75 -4.25 -4.54
CA LEU A 71 3.89 -4.32 -5.71
C LEU A 71 4.34 -5.41 -6.68
N SER A 72 5.64 -5.56 -6.90
CA SER A 72 6.20 -6.65 -7.71
C SER A 72 5.90 -8.03 -7.10
N ARG A 73 6.00 -8.17 -5.77
CA ARG A 73 5.58 -9.40 -5.08
C ARG A 73 4.08 -9.62 -5.18
N PHE A 74 3.27 -8.57 -5.04
CA PHE A 74 1.82 -8.67 -5.17
C PHE A 74 1.40 -9.04 -6.60
N ALA A 75 2.07 -8.49 -7.62
CA ALA A 75 1.86 -8.86 -9.01
C ALA A 75 2.19 -10.34 -9.27
N ALA A 76 3.30 -10.84 -8.72
CA ALA A 76 3.66 -12.27 -8.81
C ALA A 76 2.61 -13.17 -8.12
N ILE A 77 2.16 -12.80 -6.93
CA ILE A 77 1.10 -13.51 -6.20
C ILE A 77 -0.22 -13.46 -6.98
N TRP A 78 -0.55 -12.32 -7.60
CA TRP A 78 -1.74 -12.16 -8.42
C TRP A 78 -1.68 -13.01 -9.69
N ASP A 79 -0.52 -13.07 -10.35
CA ASP A 79 -0.32 -13.93 -11.53
C ASP A 79 -0.40 -15.42 -11.16
N GLU A 80 0.13 -15.82 -9.99
CA GLU A 80 0.01 -17.16 -9.44
C GLU A 80 -1.44 -17.50 -9.05
N PHE A 81 -2.16 -16.56 -8.43
CA PHE A 81 -3.58 -16.70 -8.13
C PHE A 81 -4.41 -16.81 -9.42
N LYS A 82 -4.12 -15.96 -10.42
CA LYS A 82 -4.80 -15.98 -11.71
C LYS A 82 -4.51 -17.27 -12.48
N SER A 83 -3.29 -17.78 -12.47
CA SER A 83 -2.96 -19.06 -13.08
C SER A 83 -3.63 -20.24 -12.36
N THR A 84 -3.79 -20.17 -11.03
CA THR A 84 -4.50 -21.17 -10.24
C THR A 84 -6.02 -21.13 -10.45
N CYS A 85 -6.62 -19.93 -10.53
CA CYS A 85 -8.06 -19.76 -10.74
C CYS A 85 -8.51 -19.88 -12.20
N CYS A 86 -7.64 -19.55 -13.18
CA CYS A 86 -7.95 -19.66 -14.61
C CYS A 86 -7.28 -20.87 -15.31
N GLY A 87 -6.40 -21.61 -14.64
CA GLY A 87 -5.82 -22.88 -15.13
C GLY A 87 -6.66 -24.11 -14.80
N MET A 88 -7.87 -23.90 -14.27
CA MET A 88 -8.87 -24.94 -14.01
C MET A 88 -10.04 -24.75 -15.00
N SER A 89 -9.74 -24.78 -16.30
CA SER A 89 -10.69 -25.01 -17.38
C SER A 89 -10.03 -25.75 -18.52
#